data_AF-A0A944GK05-F1
#
_entry.id   AF-A0A944GK05-F1
#
_cell.length_a   1.000
_cell.length_b   1.000
_cell.length_c   1.000
_cell.angle_alpha   90.00
_cell.angle_beta   90.00
_cell.angle_gamma   90.00
#
_symmetry.space_group_name_H-M   'P 1'
#
loop_
_entity.id
_entity.type
_entity.pdbx_description
1 polymer ?
#
loop_
_entity_poly.entity_id
_entity_poly.type
_entity_poly.pdbx_seq_one_letter_code
_entity_poly.pdbx_strand_id
1 'polypeptide(L)'
;MVGVNVFVMFLWIVITYKTIKSMYKTLKDKIIPHRKFDGEIVEHTDDKPATHSNFLGDDHNNQPKKVQPVVAPRPEKKRKQSQKDTTVLKQGGDPATGNLFGTAEGELNSNDPTYEYAHYRFPPLDLLAPSTMGVSVDASEQEANKQRITETLNNYGIKIKQIEVHVGPTVTLFEIVPEDGVRIAKIRGLEDDIALSLAALGIRIIAPMPGRGTIGIEVPNRDPQVVPIRRALEDPKFQKTKYKLPMAIGCTVSNEVFVADLTKMPHLLVAGATGKGKSVGLNTIIASLLYKKGPSELKLILVDPKRVEFSVYADLEKYYFARVPGEERCIVTDPAKVVKTLNCLVQEMENRYTVLEEVKVRKLEDYNEKWRKELREVLDADGKKKYKFMPYIVCIIDEFADMIMTSGKEVETPIVRIAQKARAVGIHLIVA
;
A
#
# COMPACT_ATOMS: atom_id res chain seq x y z
N MET A 1 12.16 -29.24 -7.56
CA MET A 1 10.71 -29.02 -7.63
C MET A 1 10.31 -28.17 -6.43
N VAL A 2 10.17 -26.86 -6.59
CA VAL A 2 9.92 -25.92 -5.48
C VAL A 2 8.44 -25.53 -5.49
N GLY A 3 7.75 -25.73 -4.37
CA GLY A 3 6.31 -25.46 -4.27
C GLY A 3 6.00 -23.97 -4.33
N VAL A 4 5.15 -23.56 -5.27
CA VAL A 4 4.54 -22.23 -5.27
C VAL A 4 3.39 -22.24 -4.28
N ASN A 5 3.59 -21.66 -3.10
CA ASN A 5 2.52 -21.48 -2.11
C ASN A 5 1.57 -20.36 -2.59
N VAL A 6 0.61 -20.72 -3.45
CA VAL A 6 -0.48 -19.83 -3.87
C VAL A 6 -1.44 -19.63 -2.70
N PHE A 7 -1.29 -18.51 -1.99
CA PHE A 7 -2.11 -18.20 -0.81
C PHE A 7 -3.43 -17.53 -1.24
N VAL A 8 -4.42 -18.34 -1.62
CA VAL A 8 -5.73 -17.85 -2.08
C VAL A 8 -6.54 -17.31 -0.90
N MET A 9 -6.56 -15.99 -0.74
CA MET A 9 -7.31 -15.31 0.33
C MET A 9 -8.59 -14.67 -0.22
N PHE A 10 -9.69 -15.42 -0.22
CA PHE A 10 -11.02 -14.85 -0.51
C PHE A 10 -11.46 -13.96 0.65
N LEU A 11 -11.65 -12.68 0.38
CA LEU A 11 -12.10 -11.69 1.35
C LEU A 11 -13.27 -10.88 0.78
N TRP A 12 -14.48 -11.13 1.29
CA TRP A 12 -15.64 -10.27 1.00
C TRP A 12 -15.55 -8.99 1.84
N ILE A 13 -15.48 -7.83 1.19
CA ILE A 13 -15.71 -6.52 1.84
C ILE A 13 -16.66 -5.69 0.99
N VAL A 14 -17.76 -5.24 1.59
CA VAL A 14 -18.78 -4.40 0.95
C VAL A 14 -18.45 -2.91 1.14
N ILE A 15 -18.21 -2.25 0.01
CA ILE A 15 -18.34 -0.82 -0.34
C ILE A 15 -18.60 0.18 0.82
N THR A 16 -17.71 1.17 0.98
CA THR A 16 -18.08 2.51 1.54
C THR A 16 -17.42 3.69 0.78
N TYR A 17 -17.65 3.79 -0.53
CA TYR A 17 -17.08 4.85 -1.40
C TYR A 17 -17.39 6.29 -0.93
N LYS A 18 -18.54 6.52 -0.26
CA LYS A 18 -18.91 7.83 0.33
C LYS A 18 -17.94 8.30 1.41
N THR A 19 -17.38 7.40 2.20
CA THR A 19 -16.52 7.72 3.36
C THR A 19 -15.20 8.38 2.92
N ILE A 20 -14.57 7.82 1.89
CA ILE A 20 -13.30 8.29 1.34
C ILE A 20 -13.42 9.73 0.81
N LYS A 21 -14.51 10.02 0.09
CA LYS A 21 -14.78 11.37 -0.46
C LYS A 21 -15.00 12.43 0.62
N SER A 22 -15.54 12.04 1.79
CA SER A 22 -15.68 12.96 2.92
C SER A 22 -14.34 13.22 3.62
N MET A 23 -13.55 12.18 3.87
CA MET A 23 -12.20 12.29 4.44
C MET A 23 -11.31 13.22 3.62
N TYR A 24 -11.31 13.06 2.29
CA TYR A 24 -10.52 13.86 1.36
C TYR A 24 -10.83 15.36 1.45
N LYS A 25 -12.11 15.75 1.58
CA LYS A 25 -12.49 17.17 1.67
C LYS A 25 -11.90 17.83 2.92
N THR A 26 -12.00 17.17 4.08
CA THR A 26 -11.49 17.73 5.36
C THR A 26 -9.95 17.69 5.45
N LEU A 27 -9.29 16.76 4.76
CA LEU A 27 -7.82 16.73 4.61
C LEU A 27 -7.30 18.02 3.97
N LYS A 28 -7.95 18.48 2.89
CA LYS A 28 -7.60 19.70 2.15
C LYS A 28 -7.65 20.95 3.04
N ASP A 29 -8.70 21.05 3.85
CA ASP A 29 -9.00 22.24 4.65
C ASP A 29 -8.13 22.38 5.92
N LYS A 30 -7.50 21.28 6.40
CA LYS A 30 -6.68 21.26 7.63
C LYS A 30 -5.16 21.27 7.42
N ILE A 31 -4.66 20.94 6.23
CA ILE A 31 -3.21 20.76 5.97
C ILE A 31 -2.51 22.04 5.49
N ILE A 32 -3.24 23.04 5.00
CA ILE A 32 -2.68 24.24 4.38
C ILE A 32 -2.95 25.49 5.24
N PRO A 33 -1.93 26.12 5.85
CA PRO A 33 -2.07 27.48 6.37
C PRO A 33 -2.30 28.44 5.20
N HIS A 34 -3.38 29.22 5.23
CA HIS A 34 -3.70 30.18 4.16
C HIS A 34 -2.59 31.22 3.98
N ARG A 35 -1.77 31.07 2.94
CA ARG A 35 -0.97 32.16 2.39
C ARG A 35 -1.76 32.80 1.27
N LYS A 36 -2.26 34.02 1.49
CA LYS A 36 -2.85 34.81 0.40
C LYS A 36 -1.83 34.99 -0.72
N PHE A 37 -2.28 34.84 -1.95
CA PHE A 37 -1.66 35.40 -3.14
C PHE A 37 -2.70 36.32 -3.75
N ASP A 38 -2.50 37.62 -3.61
CA ASP A 38 -3.33 38.62 -4.25
C ASP A 38 -2.84 38.74 -5.71
N GLY A 39 -3.74 38.51 -6.66
CA GLY A 39 -3.46 38.48 -8.09
C GLY A 39 -4.77 38.36 -8.86
N GLU A 40 -5.05 39.34 -9.71
CA GLU A 40 -6.38 39.53 -10.30
C GLU A 40 -6.70 38.49 -11.37
N ILE A 41 -7.93 37.97 -11.35
CA ILE A 41 -8.48 37.15 -12.43
C ILE A 41 -9.18 38.10 -13.40
N VAL A 42 -8.66 38.17 -14.64
CA VAL A 42 -9.41 38.75 -15.76
C VAL A 42 -10.08 37.61 -16.50
N GLU A 43 -11.40 37.51 -16.38
CA GLU A 43 -12.21 36.59 -17.18
C GLU A 43 -12.37 37.14 -18.60
N HIS A 44 -12.38 36.25 -19.60
CA HIS A 44 -13.04 36.52 -20.87
C HIS A 44 -13.69 35.23 -21.39
N THR A 45 -14.91 35.39 -21.90
CA THR A 45 -15.87 34.32 -22.16
C THR A 45 -16.08 34.07 -23.65
N ASP A 46 -16.20 32.78 -23.98
CA ASP A 46 -17.08 32.16 -24.99
C ASP A 46 -16.90 32.37 -26.51
N ASP A 47 -16.96 31.19 -27.16
CA ASP A 47 -17.55 30.83 -28.45
C ASP A 47 -16.87 31.08 -29.83
N LYS A 48 -17.46 30.41 -30.83
CA LYS A 48 -16.93 30.01 -32.16
C LYS A 48 -17.86 30.56 -33.29
N PRO A 49 -17.83 30.13 -34.58
CA PRO A 49 -16.86 29.33 -35.36
C PRO A 49 -16.52 29.87 -36.79
N ALA A 50 -15.67 29.12 -37.53
CA ALA A 50 -15.44 29.18 -39.00
C ALA A 50 -14.68 30.44 -39.54
N THR A 51 -14.15 30.50 -40.79
CA THR A 51 -14.25 29.66 -42.02
C THR A 51 -12.91 29.63 -42.81
N HIS A 52 -12.87 28.89 -43.94
CA HIS A 52 -11.80 28.81 -44.98
C HIS A 52 -10.99 30.12 -45.25
N SER A 53 -9.70 30.07 -45.64
CA SER A 53 -9.28 29.62 -46.99
C SER A 53 -7.75 29.63 -47.24
N ASN A 54 -7.36 29.10 -48.41
CA ASN A 54 -6.01 28.88 -48.99
C ASN A 54 -4.98 30.02 -48.86
N PHE A 55 -3.67 29.70 -48.87
CA PHE A 55 -2.82 29.83 -50.09
C PHE A 55 -1.50 29.04 -49.99
N LEU A 56 -0.80 28.89 -51.13
CA LEU A 56 0.44 28.09 -51.32
C LEU A 56 1.72 28.81 -50.83
N GLY A 57 2.85 28.10 -50.75
CA GLY A 57 4.16 28.76 -50.88
C GLY A 57 5.43 28.05 -50.38
N ASP A 58 5.91 27.04 -51.13
CA ASP A 58 7.32 26.63 -51.28
C ASP A 58 8.20 26.25 -50.06
N ASP A 59 9.43 25.85 -50.38
CA ASP A 59 10.25 24.88 -49.65
C ASP A 59 11.74 25.27 -49.64
N HIS A 60 12.56 24.48 -48.94
CA HIS A 60 14.00 24.29 -49.15
C HIS A 60 15.02 25.38 -48.71
N ASN A 61 15.69 25.04 -47.59
CA ASN A 61 17.14 24.71 -47.56
C ASN A 61 18.19 25.83 -47.33
N ASN A 62 19.04 25.67 -46.30
CA ASN A 62 20.49 25.35 -46.40
C ASN A 62 21.28 25.70 -45.10
N GLN A 63 22.39 24.99 -44.85
CA GLN A 63 23.29 25.15 -43.70
C GLN A 63 24.65 25.82 -44.12
N PRO A 64 25.77 25.69 -43.37
CA PRO A 64 26.10 26.38 -42.11
C PRO A 64 27.41 27.20 -42.20
N LYS A 65 27.83 27.90 -41.13
CA LYS A 65 29.24 28.35 -40.93
C LYS A 65 29.63 28.56 -39.45
N LYS A 66 30.93 28.75 -39.19
CA LYS A 66 31.68 28.16 -38.04
C LYS A 66 32.77 29.12 -37.50
N VAL A 67 33.18 28.97 -36.22
CA VAL A 67 34.44 29.46 -35.55
C VAL A 67 34.50 30.92 -34.97
N GLN A 68 34.38 31.05 -33.62
CA GLN A 68 35.40 31.47 -32.58
C GLN A 68 36.50 32.55 -32.83
N PRO A 69 37.24 33.08 -31.80
CA PRO A 69 37.05 33.21 -30.32
C PRO A 69 37.52 34.61 -29.74
N VAL A 70 38.16 34.66 -28.53
CA VAL A 70 38.94 35.77 -27.85
C VAL A 70 38.12 36.71 -26.91
N VAL A 71 38.52 37.14 -25.68
CA VAL A 71 39.53 36.76 -24.62
C VAL A 71 39.06 37.31 -23.24
N ALA A 72 39.63 36.87 -22.11
CA ALA A 72 39.32 37.36 -20.75
C ALA A 72 40.41 38.27 -20.12
N PRO A 73 40.11 38.99 -19.02
CA PRO A 73 41.11 39.16 -17.96
C PRO A 73 40.59 39.00 -16.51
N ARG A 74 41.56 38.96 -15.57
CA ARG A 74 41.49 38.84 -14.09
C ARG A 74 42.84 39.39 -13.55
N PRO A 75 43.12 39.48 -12.23
CA PRO A 75 42.30 39.76 -11.03
C PRO A 75 42.90 40.89 -10.15
N GLU A 76 42.27 41.25 -9.01
CA GLU A 76 43.06 41.82 -7.87
C GLU A 76 42.54 41.45 -6.45
N LYS A 77 43.16 42.01 -5.40
CA LYS A 77 43.26 41.50 -3.99
C LYS A 77 43.21 42.70 -3.00
N LYS A 78 43.04 42.65 -1.67
CA LYS A 78 43.23 41.67 -0.56
C LYS A 78 41.92 41.62 0.30
N ARG A 79 41.76 41.44 1.63
CA ARG A 79 42.60 41.28 2.86
C ARG A 79 41.93 40.28 3.84
N LYS A 80 41.87 40.54 5.17
CA LYS A 80 41.25 39.69 6.23
C LYS A 80 40.96 40.48 7.52
N GLN A 81 40.02 40.00 8.36
CA GLN A 81 39.97 39.86 9.86
C GLN A 81 38.49 39.83 10.33
N SER A 82 37.93 38.92 11.15
CA SER A 82 38.25 38.31 12.48
C SER A 82 37.86 39.22 13.68
N GLN A 83 37.21 38.82 14.80
CA GLN A 83 36.71 37.52 15.33
C GLN A 83 35.85 37.77 16.61
N LYS A 84 35.16 36.72 17.15
CA LYS A 84 34.78 36.44 18.57
C LYS A 84 33.32 36.58 19.04
N ASP A 85 33.07 35.84 20.13
CA ASP A 85 31.81 35.36 20.73
C ASP A 85 31.56 35.98 22.12
N THR A 86 30.35 35.81 22.69
CA THR A 86 30.13 35.72 24.16
C THR A 86 28.81 34.97 24.46
N THR A 87 28.75 34.26 25.59
CA THR A 87 27.60 33.44 26.04
C THR A 87 27.09 33.90 27.41
N VAL A 88 25.79 33.78 27.73
CA VAL A 88 25.24 33.96 29.09
C VAL A 88 24.11 32.95 29.37
N LEU A 89 24.03 32.46 30.61
CA LEU A 89 23.04 31.51 31.14
C LEU A 89 22.26 32.13 32.33
N LYS A 90 21.02 31.67 32.58
CA LYS A 90 20.43 31.51 33.93
C LYS A 90 19.17 30.62 33.94
N GLN A 91 18.75 30.18 35.12
CA GLN A 91 17.79 29.08 35.36
C GLN A 91 16.64 29.49 36.30
N GLY A 92 15.57 28.68 36.33
CA GLY A 92 14.82 28.38 37.57
C GLY A 92 13.29 28.49 37.52
N GLY A 93 12.57 27.41 37.86
CA GLY A 93 11.12 27.42 38.15
C GLY A 93 10.36 26.18 37.65
N ASP A 94 9.80 25.41 38.58
CA ASP A 94 9.03 24.15 38.38
C ASP A 94 7.78 24.22 39.32
N PRO A 95 6.77 23.33 39.29
CA PRO A 95 6.32 22.38 38.25
C PRO A 95 4.79 22.45 37.96
N ALA A 96 4.29 21.68 36.96
CA ALA A 96 3.08 20.79 37.05
C ALA A 96 2.40 20.46 35.69
N THR A 97 1.86 19.24 35.59
CA THR A 97 0.84 18.73 34.64
C THR A 97 1.06 18.98 33.13
N GLY A 98 1.45 17.93 32.37
CA GLY A 98 1.43 17.94 30.90
C GLY A 98 1.75 16.61 30.22
N ASN A 99 0.84 16.16 29.35
CA ASN A 99 0.91 15.07 28.35
C ASN A 99 2.24 14.32 28.07
N LEU A 100 2.15 12.99 27.98
CA LEU A 100 3.16 12.15 27.29
C LEU A 100 3.07 12.27 25.77
N PHE A 101 3.42 13.45 25.22
CA PHE A 101 3.91 13.57 23.85
C PHE A 101 5.41 13.85 23.90
N GLY A 102 6.22 12.85 23.54
CA GLY A 102 7.68 12.96 23.57
C GLY A 102 8.21 13.91 22.49
N THR A 103 8.28 15.20 22.81
CA THR A 103 8.98 16.22 22.02
C THR A 103 10.49 16.00 22.11
N ALA A 104 11.01 15.09 21.29
CA ALA A 104 12.44 14.93 21.06
C ALA A 104 12.96 16.08 20.20
N GLU A 105 13.07 17.28 20.79
CA GLU A 105 13.77 18.42 20.21
C GLU A 105 15.29 18.20 20.29
N GLY A 106 15.77 17.18 19.56
CA GLY A 106 17.17 17.07 19.18
C GLY A 106 17.49 18.08 18.08
N GLU A 107 18.70 18.64 18.12
CA GLU A 107 19.15 19.67 17.19
C GLU A 107 18.96 19.24 15.72
N LEU A 108 18.30 20.09 14.92
CA LEU A 108 17.90 19.79 13.54
C LEU A 108 19.10 19.70 12.59
N ASN A 109 19.71 18.51 12.55
CA ASN A 109 20.92 18.24 11.79
C ASN A 109 20.61 18.09 10.28
N SER A 110 20.92 19.13 9.51
CA SER A 110 20.15 19.56 8.32
C SER A 110 20.37 18.78 7.01
N ASN A 111 20.75 17.49 7.06
CA ASN A 111 21.29 16.76 5.91
C ASN A 111 20.85 15.29 5.75
N ASP A 112 19.76 14.86 6.39
CA ASP A 112 19.21 13.50 6.23
C ASP A 112 18.30 13.37 4.97
N PRO A 113 18.15 12.21 4.33
CA PRO A 113 17.11 12.01 3.30
C PRO A 113 15.69 12.02 3.87
N THR A 114 15.50 11.77 5.17
CA THR A 114 14.23 12.11 5.82
C THR A 114 14.07 13.62 6.02
N TYR A 115 15.13 14.42 5.84
CA TYR A 115 15.11 15.88 5.98
C TYR A 115 14.49 16.59 4.75
N GLU A 116 14.53 15.97 3.56
CA GLU A 116 13.70 16.40 2.40
C GLU A 116 12.20 16.45 2.78
N TYR A 117 11.82 15.66 3.78
CA TYR A 117 10.49 15.63 4.37
C TYR A 117 10.56 15.84 5.91
N ALA A 118 11.48 16.69 6.41
CA ALA A 118 11.73 16.89 7.85
C ALA A 118 10.46 17.22 8.65
N HIS A 119 9.53 17.94 8.02
CA HIS A 119 8.28 18.41 8.63
C HIS A 119 7.06 17.55 8.23
N TYR A 120 7.27 16.43 7.53
CA TYR A 120 6.18 15.50 7.20
C TYR A 120 5.58 14.91 8.47
N ARG A 121 4.25 14.92 8.53
CA ARG A 121 3.46 14.29 9.60
C ARG A 121 2.62 13.19 8.98
N PHE A 122 2.62 12.02 9.61
CA PHE A 122 1.75 10.92 9.22
C PHE A 122 0.27 11.34 9.35
N PRO A 123 -0.62 10.82 8.49
CA PRO A 123 -2.05 11.11 8.58
C PRO A 123 -2.61 10.64 9.94
N PRO A 124 -3.32 11.50 10.70
CA PRO A 124 -3.94 11.10 11.95
C PRO A 124 -5.19 10.23 11.71
N LEU A 125 -5.48 9.34 12.66
CA LEU A 125 -6.55 8.33 12.55
C LEU A 125 -7.97 8.91 12.70
N ASP A 126 -8.12 10.18 13.09
CA ASP A 126 -9.40 10.90 13.15
C ASP A 126 -10.00 11.16 11.76
N LEU A 127 -9.16 11.15 10.72
CA LEU A 127 -9.56 11.19 9.31
C LEU A 127 -10.41 9.98 8.89
N LEU A 128 -10.21 8.84 9.55
CA LEU A 128 -10.94 7.61 9.28
C LEU A 128 -12.25 7.60 10.08
N ALA A 129 -13.33 7.14 9.45
CA ALA A 129 -14.61 6.98 10.13
C ALA A 129 -14.46 6.13 11.40
N PRO A 130 -15.06 6.55 12.54
CA PRO A 130 -14.92 5.86 13.81
C PRO A 130 -15.44 4.42 13.69
N SER A 131 -14.78 3.48 14.38
CA SER A 131 -15.36 2.15 14.52
C SER A 131 -16.61 2.25 15.38
N THR A 132 -17.75 1.78 14.86
CA THR A 132 -18.78 1.24 15.74
C THR A 132 -18.13 0.14 16.59
N MET A 133 -18.37 0.18 17.90
CA MET A 133 -17.65 -0.65 18.86
C MET A 133 -18.41 -1.95 19.14
N GLY A 134 -17.76 -3.08 18.85
CA GLY A 134 -18.28 -4.42 19.10
C GLY A 134 -18.89 -5.09 17.87
N VAL A 135 -18.76 -6.42 17.81
CA VAL A 135 -19.67 -7.25 17.01
C VAL A 135 -20.91 -7.45 17.87
N SER A 136 -22.08 -7.18 17.30
CA SER A 136 -23.39 -7.47 17.90
C SER A 136 -23.60 -9.00 17.94
N VAL A 137 -23.06 -9.66 18.96
CA VAL A 137 -23.23 -11.10 19.15
C VAL A 137 -24.66 -11.40 19.60
N ASP A 138 -25.53 -11.78 18.66
CA ASP A 138 -26.81 -12.40 18.99
C ASP A 138 -26.54 -13.81 19.53
N ALA A 139 -26.44 -13.93 20.86
CA ALA A 139 -26.20 -15.20 21.53
C ALA A 139 -27.35 -16.21 21.33
N SER A 140 -28.56 -15.75 21.00
CA SER A 140 -29.71 -16.61 20.70
C SER A 140 -29.57 -17.25 19.31
N GLU A 141 -29.11 -16.46 18.32
CA GLU A 141 -28.73 -16.96 16.99
C GLU A 141 -27.64 -18.05 17.08
N GLN A 142 -26.60 -17.82 17.90
CA GLN A 142 -25.49 -18.77 18.00
C GLN A 142 -25.86 -20.08 18.71
N GLU A 143 -26.63 -20.02 19.80
CA GLU A 143 -27.07 -21.24 20.50
C GLU A 143 -28.10 -22.02 19.66
N ALA A 144 -29.00 -21.35 18.93
CA ALA A 144 -29.92 -22.00 18.00
C ALA A 144 -29.20 -22.67 16.82
N ASN A 145 -28.19 -22.02 16.24
CA ASN A 145 -27.39 -22.60 15.15
C ASN A 145 -26.55 -23.80 15.64
N LYS A 146 -25.94 -23.70 16.82
CA LYS A 146 -25.23 -24.79 17.51
C LYS A 146 -26.13 -26.00 17.75
N GLN A 147 -27.37 -25.79 18.18
CA GLN A 147 -28.37 -26.85 18.37
C GLN A 147 -28.72 -27.50 17.03
N ARG A 148 -29.09 -26.73 16.01
CA ARG A 148 -29.38 -27.24 14.65
C ARG A 148 -28.23 -28.07 14.07
N ILE A 149 -26.98 -27.59 14.13
CA ILE A 149 -25.80 -28.34 13.66
C ILE A 149 -25.69 -29.68 14.41
N THR A 150 -25.89 -29.67 15.73
CA THR A 150 -25.82 -30.86 16.59
C THR A 150 -26.94 -31.86 16.24
N GLU A 151 -28.16 -31.39 16.04
CA GLU A 151 -29.31 -32.20 15.63
C GLU A 151 -29.13 -32.79 14.23
N THR A 152 -28.71 -32.00 13.24
CA THR A 152 -28.46 -32.48 11.87
C THR A 152 -27.38 -33.56 11.86
N LEU A 153 -26.23 -33.31 12.51
CA LEU A 153 -25.16 -34.32 12.58
C LEU A 153 -25.66 -35.62 13.24
N ASN A 154 -26.39 -35.54 14.36
CA ASN A 154 -26.96 -36.71 15.01
C ASN A 154 -27.98 -37.46 14.13
N ASN A 155 -28.86 -36.75 13.41
CA ASN A 155 -29.87 -37.34 12.52
C ASN A 155 -29.23 -38.17 11.38
N TYR A 156 -28.10 -37.72 10.84
CA TYR A 156 -27.33 -38.48 9.85
C TYR A 156 -26.40 -39.54 10.49
N GLY A 157 -26.50 -39.78 11.80
CA GLY A 157 -25.66 -40.74 12.53
C GLY A 157 -24.19 -40.30 12.60
N ILE A 158 -23.95 -39.05 12.99
CA ILE A 158 -22.64 -38.47 13.28
C ILE A 158 -22.69 -37.85 14.67
N LYS A 159 -22.07 -38.52 15.64
CA LYS A 159 -21.95 -38.01 17.00
C LYS A 159 -20.74 -37.08 17.13
N ILE A 160 -20.89 -36.07 17.98
CA ILE A 160 -19.84 -35.12 18.35
C ILE A 160 -19.60 -35.16 19.85
N LYS A 161 -18.32 -35.11 20.25
CA LYS A 161 -17.87 -35.05 21.65
C LYS A 161 -18.01 -33.64 22.22
N GLN A 162 -17.80 -32.61 21.40
CA GLN A 162 -17.81 -31.20 21.79
C GLN A 162 -18.09 -30.31 20.57
N ILE A 163 -18.67 -29.12 20.82
CA ILE A 163 -18.81 -28.02 19.87
C ILE A 163 -18.47 -26.70 20.58
N GLU A 164 -17.46 -25.98 20.06
CA GLU A 164 -17.10 -24.62 20.47
C GLU A 164 -17.57 -23.60 19.43
N VAL A 165 -17.74 -22.33 19.82
CA VAL A 165 -18.28 -21.28 18.96
C VAL A 165 -17.38 -20.04 18.99
N HIS A 166 -16.86 -19.64 17.84
CA HIS A 166 -16.00 -18.47 17.67
C HIS A 166 -16.67 -17.46 16.73
N VAL A 167 -17.26 -16.41 17.31
CA VAL A 167 -18.06 -15.42 16.58
C VAL A 167 -17.17 -14.37 15.91
N GLY A 168 -17.15 -14.36 14.58
CA GLY A 168 -16.52 -13.34 13.77
C GLY A 168 -17.48 -12.21 13.37
N PRO A 169 -16.98 -11.18 12.66
CA PRO A 169 -17.82 -10.07 12.22
C PRO A 169 -18.83 -10.49 11.13
N THR A 170 -18.43 -11.33 10.18
CA THR A 170 -19.23 -11.72 9.00
C THR A 170 -19.69 -13.18 9.02
N VAL A 171 -18.94 -14.06 9.69
CA VAL A 171 -19.21 -15.49 9.84
C VAL A 171 -18.92 -15.90 11.28
N THR A 172 -19.58 -16.96 11.76
CA THR A 172 -19.25 -17.65 12.99
C THR A 172 -18.68 -19.03 12.68
N LEU A 173 -17.58 -19.37 13.33
CA LEU A 173 -16.92 -20.66 13.22
C LEU A 173 -17.39 -21.56 14.37
N PHE A 174 -18.07 -22.66 14.02
CA PHE A 174 -18.42 -23.74 14.94
C PHE A 174 -17.35 -24.81 14.84
N GLU A 175 -16.55 -24.99 15.90
CA GLU A 175 -15.46 -25.96 15.94
C GLU A 175 -15.93 -27.25 16.66
N ILE A 176 -16.08 -28.33 15.89
CA ILE A 176 -16.59 -29.61 16.38
C ILE A 176 -15.47 -30.64 16.57
N VAL A 177 -15.59 -31.43 17.64
CA VAL A 177 -14.79 -32.62 17.90
C VAL A 177 -15.69 -33.84 17.60
N PRO A 178 -15.46 -34.62 16.52
CA PRO A 178 -16.26 -35.80 16.23
C PRO A 178 -15.96 -36.97 17.20
N GLU A 179 -16.88 -37.94 17.30
CA GLU A 179 -16.57 -39.23 17.93
C GLU A 179 -15.58 -40.08 17.10
N ASP A 180 -14.93 -41.03 17.77
CA ASP A 180 -13.88 -41.85 17.15
C ASP A 180 -14.48 -42.80 16.11
N GLY A 181 -13.82 -42.96 14.97
CA GLY A 181 -14.31 -43.75 13.83
C GLY A 181 -15.24 -43.00 12.87
N VAL A 182 -15.67 -41.77 13.19
CA VAL A 182 -16.39 -40.91 12.24
C VAL A 182 -15.49 -40.55 11.06
N ARG A 183 -15.92 -40.87 9.84
CA ARG A 183 -15.18 -40.53 8.61
C ARG A 183 -15.39 -39.06 8.25
N ILE A 184 -14.30 -38.29 8.17
CA ILE A 184 -14.30 -36.87 7.76
C ILE A 184 -15.07 -36.63 6.45
N ALA A 185 -14.94 -37.53 5.48
CA ALA A 185 -15.65 -37.44 4.20
C ALA A 185 -17.19 -37.46 4.35
N LYS A 186 -17.72 -38.11 5.40
CA LYS A 186 -19.16 -38.12 5.70
C LYS A 186 -19.64 -36.75 6.16
N ILE A 187 -18.84 -36.04 6.99
CA ILE A 187 -19.18 -34.68 7.46
C ILE A 187 -19.12 -33.68 6.29
N ARG A 188 -18.06 -33.73 5.47
CA ARG A 188 -17.97 -32.88 4.26
C ARG A 188 -19.12 -33.13 3.26
N GLY A 189 -19.67 -34.34 3.22
CA GLY A 189 -20.80 -34.70 2.36
C GLY A 189 -22.15 -34.13 2.80
N LEU A 190 -22.23 -33.47 3.96
CA LEU A 190 -23.45 -32.84 4.49
C LEU A 190 -23.42 -31.31 4.39
N GLU A 191 -22.56 -30.73 3.55
CA GLU A 191 -22.42 -29.26 3.44
C GLU A 191 -23.76 -28.60 3.04
N ASP A 192 -24.45 -29.16 2.04
CA ASP A 192 -25.77 -28.68 1.61
C ASP A 192 -26.89 -28.97 2.62
N ASP A 193 -26.89 -30.17 3.25
CA ASP A 193 -27.90 -30.58 4.24
C ASP A 193 -27.85 -29.68 5.51
N ILE A 194 -26.64 -29.37 5.99
CA ILE A 194 -26.44 -28.49 7.15
C ILE A 194 -26.75 -27.04 6.78
N ALA A 195 -26.41 -26.58 5.57
CA ALA A 195 -26.79 -25.26 5.09
C ALA A 195 -28.31 -25.09 5.02
N LEU A 196 -29.02 -26.12 4.53
CA LEU A 196 -30.48 -26.17 4.47
C LEU A 196 -31.11 -26.13 5.86
N SER A 197 -30.60 -26.92 6.82
CA SER A 197 -31.09 -26.92 8.22
C SER A 197 -30.89 -25.57 8.91
N LEU A 198 -29.78 -24.87 8.61
CA LEU A 198 -29.51 -23.53 9.13
C LEU A 198 -30.30 -22.42 8.41
N ALA A 199 -30.92 -22.72 7.26
CA ALA A 199 -31.46 -21.75 6.31
C ALA A 199 -30.42 -20.71 5.83
N ALA A 200 -29.16 -21.14 5.71
CA ALA A 200 -28.05 -20.31 5.26
C ALA A 200 -27.97 -20.26 3.72
N LEU A 201 -27.39 -19.18 3.18
CA LEU A 201 -27.05 -19.07 1.74
C LEU A 201 -25.93 -20.05 1.30
N GLY A 202 -25.35 -20.77 2.25
CA GLY A 202 -24.20 -21.66 2.11
C GLY A 202 -23.39 -21.65 3.40
N ILE A 203 -22.63 -22.71 3.65
CA ILE A 203 -21.66 -22.82 4.75
C ILE A 203 -20.30 -23.25 4.17
N ARG A 204 -19.27 -23.40 5.01
CA ARG A 204 -17.97 -23.95 4.58
C ARG A 204 -17.37 -24.88 5.61
N ILE A 205 -17.07 -26.13 5.23
CA ILE A 205 -16.52 -27.16 6.13
C ILE A 205 -14.99 -27.28 6.00
N ILE A 206 -14.27 -26.90 7.06
CA ILE A 206 -12.81 -27.04 7.21
C ILE A 206 -12.50 -28.33 7.98
N ALA A 207 -12.18 -29.41 7.27
CA ALA A 207 -11.94 -30.72 7.91
C ALA A 207 -10.69 -31.45 7.37
N PRO A 208 -9.70 -31.81 8.20
CA PRO A 208 -9.47 -31.32 9.56
C PRO A 208 -9.00 -29.85 9.56
N MET A 209 -9.11 -29.18 10.70
CA MET A 209 -8.51 -27.85 10.89
C MET A 209 -6.97 -27.95 11.00
N PRO A 210 -6.20 -27.09 10.28
CA PRO A 210 -4.74 -27.16 10.31
C PRO A 210 -4.17 -27.03 11.74
N GLY A 211 -3.47 -28.06 12.20
CA GLY A 211 -2.86 -28.09 13.54
C GLY A 211 -3.82 -28.34 14.70
N ARG A 212 -5.09 -28.69 14.44
CA ARG A 212 -6.08 -29.08 15.46
C ARG A 212 -6.73 -30.42 15.12
N GLY A 213 -7.16 -31.16 16.14
CA GLY A 213 -7.86 -32.45 15.99
C GLY A 213 -9.35 -32.32 15.64
N THR A 214 -9.75 -31.20 15.05
CA THR A 214 -11.12 -30.69 15.01
C THR A 214 -11.59 -30.40 13.58
N ILE A 215 -12.87 -30.11 13.43
CA ILE A 215 -13.51 -29.70 12.17
C ILE A 215 -14.19 -28.35 12.39
N GLY A 216 -13.93 -27.40 11.50
CA GLY A 216 -14.60 -26.10 11.51
C GLY A 216 -15.79 -26.09 10.56
N ILE A 217 -16.93 -25.56 11.00
CA ILE A 217 -18.06 -25.22 10.14
C ILE A 217 -18.23 -23.70 10.22
N GLU A 218 -17.90 -22.99 9.14
CA GLU A 218 -18.13 -21.55 9.02
C GLU A 218 -19.55 -21.30 8.51
N VAL A 219 -20.34 -20.57 9.30
CA VAL A 219 -21.73 -20.20 8.99
C VAL A 219 -21.82 -18.67 8.86
N PRO A 220 -22.44 -18.10 7.81
CA PRO A 220 -22.70 -16.67 7.72
C PRO A 220 -23.56 -16.16 8.88
N ASN A 221 -23.17 -15.03 9.48
CA ASN A 221 -24.01 -14.35 10.46
C ASN A 221 -25.24 -13.76 9.75
N ARG A 222 -26.41 -13.72 10.41
CA ARG A 222 -27.63 -13.10 9.86
C ARG A 222 -27.46 -11.59 9.59
N ASP A 223 -26.63 -10.89 10.38
CA ASP A 223 -26.24 -9.49 10.16
C ASP A 223 -24.71 -9.33 10.07
N PRO A 224 -24.11 -9.47 8.86
CA PRO A 224 -22.66 -9.40 8.67
C PRO A 224 -22.09 -7.99 8.91
N GLN A 225 -21.29 -7.84 9.97
CA GLN A 225 -20.70 -6.56 10.35
C GLN A 225 -19.56 -6.13 9.42
N VAL A 226 -19.59 -4.87 8.97
CA VAL A 226 -18.51 -4.26 8.19
C VAL A 226 -17.30 -4.03 9.11
N VAL A 227 -16.13 -4.53 8.72
CA VAL A 227 -14.85 -4.28 9.41
C VAL A 227 -14.28 -2.93 8.93
N PRO A 228 -14.24 -1.86 9.76
CA PRO A 228 -13.71 -0.57 9.32
C PRO A 228 -12.19 -0.62 9.25
N ILE A 229 -11.58 -0.05 8.21
CA ILE A 229 -10.11 0.05 8.10
C ILE A 229 -9.47 0.69 9.34
N ARG A 230 -10.17 1.64 9.97
CA ARG A 230 -9.76 2.28 11.21
C ARG A 230 -9.46 1.28 12.33
N ARG A 231 -10.32 0.27 12.55
CA ARG A 231 -10.10 -0.82 13.53
C ARG A 231 -8.79 -1.55 13.26
N ALA A 232 -8.49 -1.82 11.98
CA ALA A 232 -7.28 -2.54 11.58
C ALA A 232 -6.00 -1.70 11.69
N LEU A 233 -6.11 -0.38 11.61
CA LEU A 233 -4.98 0.57 11.75
C LEU A 233 -4.78 1.07 13.19
N GLU A 234 -5.83 1.11 14.04
CA GLU A 234 -5.74 1.40 15.48
C GLU A 234 -5.16 0.22 16.28
N ASP A 235 -5.29 -1.01 15.78
CA ASP A 235 -4.89 -2.23 16.49
C ASP A 235 -3.39 -2.26 16.86
N PRO A 236 -3.01 -2.68 18.09
CA PRO A 236 -1.63 -2.80 18.52
C PRO A 236 -0.73 -3.65 17.61
N LYS A 237 -1.27 -4.66 16.92
CA LYS A 237 -0.55 -5.48 15.93
C LYS A 237 -0.09 -4.65 14.73
N PHE A 238 -0.85 -3.66 14.30
CA PHE A 238 -0.44 -2.73 13.25
C PHE A 238 0.41 -1.58 13.82
N GLN A 239 0.01 -1.00 14.94
CA GLN A 239 0.72 0.15 15.52
C GLN A 239 2.14 -0.20 15.99
N LYS A 240 2.33 -1.35 16.64
CA LYS A 240 3.64 -1.77 17.18
C LYS A 240 4.44 -2.68 16.24
N THR A 241 4.00 -2.86 14.98
CA THR A 241 4.71 -3.73 14.04
C THR A 241 6.11 -3.22 13.67
N LYS A 242 7.05 -4.16 13.52
CA LYS A 242 8.40 -3.95 12.97
C LYS A 242 8.51 -4.34 11.48
N TYR A 243 7.38 -4.65 10.84
CA TYR A 243 7.30 -5.01 9.43
C TYR A 243 7.80 -3.89 8.52
N LYS A 244 8.39 -4.27 7.39
CA LYS A 244 8.98 -3.33 6.43
C LYS A 244 7.93 -2.69 5.54
N LEU A 245 6.96 -3.47 5.05
CA LEU A 245 5.82 -2.98 4.28
C LEU A 245 4.52 -3.60 4.84
N PRO A 246 4.02 -3.11 5.99
CA PRO A 246 2.85 -3.69 6.63
C PRO A 246 1.56 -3.40 5.87
N MET A 247 0.74 -4.43 5.71
CA MET A 247 -0.59 -4.38 5.11
C MET A 247 -1.60 -4.91 6.13
N ALA A 248 -2.52 -4.07 6.60
CA ALA A 248 -3.61 -4.49 7.49
C ALA A 248 -4.78 -4.95 6.60
N ILE A 249 -4.91 -6.26 6.37
CA ILE A 249 -5.79 -6.77 5.32
C ILE A 249 -7.26 -6.84 5.78
N GLY A 250 -7.49 -7.03 7.09
CA GLY A 250 -8.84 -7.08 7.67
C GLY A 250 -8.84 -7.74 9.05
N CYS A 251 -9.97 -8.34 9.41
CA CYS A 251 -10.08 -9.23 10.58
C CYS A 251 -10.25 -10.70 10.13
N THR A 252 -9.82 -11.62 10.98
CA THR A 252 -10.04 -13.07 10.84
C THR A 252 -11.46 -13.47 11.26
N VAL A 253 -11.83 -14.75 11.04
CA VAL A 253 -13.07 -15.34 11.57
C VAL A 253 -13.15 -15.32 13.10
N SER A 254 -12.01 -15.23 13.80
CA SER A 254 -11.94 -15.03 15.25
C SER A 254 -11.95 -13.55 15.67
N ASN A 255 -12.34 -12.63 14.76
CA ASN A 255 -12.39 -11.18 14.95
C ASN A 255 -11.04 -10.50 15.29
N GLU A 256 -9.91 -11.23 15.21
CA GLU A 256 -8.58 -10.64 15.37
C GLU A 256 -8.14 -9.92 14.09
N VAL A 257 -7.51 -8.74 14.22
CA VAL A 257 -6.89 -8.03 13.09
C VAL A 257 -5.72 -8.84 12.53
N PHE A 258 -5.67 -8.94 11.20
CA PHE A 258 -4.62 -9.61 10.43
C PHE A 258 -3.74 -8.59 9.70
N VAL A 259 -2.45 -8.59 10.05
CA VAL A 259 -1.42 -7.73 9.44
C VAL A 259 -0.35 -8.61 8.81
N ALA A 260 -0.05 -8.38 7.53
CA ALA A 260 1.00 -9.04 6.78
C ALA A 260 2.16 -8.08 6.44
N ASP A 261 3.29 -8.60 5.94
CA ASP A 261 4.43 -7.82 5.46
C ASP A 261 4.71 -8.16 3.99
N LEU A 262 4.60 -7.19 3.09
CA LEU A 262 4.85 -7.38 1.65
C LEU A 262 6.31 -7.78 1.37
N THR A 263 7.28 -7.52 2.26
CA THR A 263 8.66 -8.01 2.07
C THR A 263 8.84 -9.51 2.36
N LYS A 264 7.88 -10.12 3.08
CA LYS A 264 7.82 -11.57 3.31
C LYS A 264 7.08 -12.29 2.19
N MET A 265 6.05 -11.67 1.62
CA MET A 265 5.32 -12.13 0.44
C MET A 265 5.61 -11.16 -0.73
N PRO A 266 6.80 -11.25 -1.35
CA PRO A 266 7.41 -10.16 -2.13
C PRO A 266 6.57 -9.62 -3.28
N HIS A 267 5.68 -10.45 -3.82
CA HIS A 267 4.71 -10.09 -4.84
C HIS A 267 3.36 -10.69 -4.43
N LEU A 268 2.28 -9.93 -4.61
CA LEU A 268 0.93 -10.31 -4.22
C LEU A 268 0.04 -10.41 -5.46
N LEU A 269 -0.68 -11.52 -5.61
CA LEU A 269 -1.80 -11.64 -6.53
C LEU A 269 -3.10 -11.47 -5.72
N VAL A 270 -3.92 -10.52 -6.12
CA VAL A 270 -5.29 -10.32 -5.64
C VAL A 270 -6.22 -10.86 -6.73
N ALA A 271 -7.33 -11.50 -6.34
CA ALA A 271 -8.32 -11.97 -7.30
C ALA A 271 -9.71 -11.92 -6.68
N GLY A 272 -10.70 -11.48 -7.46
CA GLY A 272 -12.09 -11.44 -7.03
C GLY A 272 -13.00 -10.85 -8.10
N ALA A 273 -14.19 -11.41 -8.25
CA ALA A 273 -15.19 -10.89 -9.18
C ALA A 273 -15.65 -9.48 -8.80
N THR A 274 -16.19 -8.74 -9.78
CA THR A 274 -16.73 -7.38 -9.61
C THR A 274 -17.67 -7.30 -8.40
N GLY A 275 -17.48 -6.29 -7.57
CA GLY A 275 -18.29 -6.08 -6.36
C GLY A 275 -17.94 -6.97 -5.16
N LYS A 276 -17.00 -7.92 -5.25
CA LYS A 276 -16.57 -8.75 -4.10
C LYS A 276 -15.54 -8.08 -3.18
N GLY A 277 -15.04 -6.90 -3.53
CA GLY A 277 -14.16 -6.09 -2.68
C GLY A 277 -12.72 -5.92 -3.16
N LYS A 278 -12.37 -6.38 -4.39
CA LYS A 278 -11.02 -6.30 -4.98
C LYS A 278 -10.37 -4.92 -4.78
N SER A 279 -10.97 -3.87 -5.33
CA SER A 279 -10.46 -2.50 -5.23
C SER A 279 -10.55 -1.89 -3.82
N VAL A 280 -11.49 -2.34 -2.97
CA VAL A 280 -11.50 -1.97 -1.54
C VAL A 280 -10.27 -2.55 -0.82
N GLY A 281 -9.88 -3.78 -1.15
CA GLY A 281 -8.65 -4.41 -0.66
C GLY A 281 -7.38 -3.67 -1.12
N LEU A 282 -7.30 -3.28 -2.39
CA LEU A 282 -6.18 -2.48 -2.92
C LEU A 282 -6.08 -1.11 -2.25
N ASN A 283 -7.19 -0.39 -2.11
CA ASN A 283 -7.25 0.87 -1.36
C ASN A 283 -6.84 0.68 0.11
N THR A 284 -7.22 -0.44 0.74
CA THR A 284 -6.85 -0.78 2.12
C THR A 284 -5.34 -1.06 2.26
N ILE A 285 -4.72 -1.71 1.27
CA ILE A 285 -3.27 -1.89 1.22
C ILE A 285 -2.55 -0.55 1.04
N ILE A 286 -2.97 0.29 0.08
CA ILE A 286 -2.37 1.60 -0.16
C ILE A 286 -2.47 2.47 1.11
N ALA A 287 -3.64 2.52 1.75
CA ALA A 287 -3.82 3.21 3.02
C ALA A 287 -2.92 2.65 4.13
N SER A 288 -2.82 1.33 4.29
CA SER A 288 -1.90 0.69 5.26
C SER A 288 -0.44 1.14 5.07
N LEU A 289 0.00 1.22 3.82
CA LEU A 289 1.36 1.66 3.49
C LEU A 289 1.55 3.17 3.78
N LEU A 290 0.61 4.03 3.38
CA LEU A 290 0.66 5.47 3.62
C LEU A 290 0.60 5.84 5.12
N TYR A 291 -0.17 5.10 5.93
CA TYR A 291 -0.23 5.29 7.39
C TYR A 291 1.02 4.77 8.14
N LYS A 292 1.96 4.10 7.47
CA LYS A 292 3.20 3.59 8.08
C LYS A 292 4.50 4.11 7.46
N LYS A 293 4.50 4.51 6.18
CA LYS A 293 5.72 4.87 5.44
C LYS A 293 5.70 6.30 4.92
N GLY A 294 6.77 7.03 5.25
CA GLY A 294 6.98 8.39 4.78
C GLY A 294 7.43 8.42 3.30
N PRO A 295 7.34 9.59 2.63
CA PRO A 295 7.63 9.70 1.20
C PRO A 295 9.08 9.38 0.79
N SER A 296 10.02 9.36 1.74
CA SER A 296 11.43 8.97 1.54
C SER A 296 11.67 7.46 1.67
N GLU A 297 10.79 6.69 2.33
CA GLU A 297 10.96 5.25 2.52
C GLU A 297 10.18 4.40 1.50
N LEU A 298 9.13 4.96 0.90
CA LEU A 298 8.23 4.27 -0.01
C LEU A 298 7.95 5.13 -1.24
N LYS A 299 8.04 4.52 -2.43
CA LYS A 299 7.45 5.01 -3.66
C LYS A 299 6.43 4.02 -4.22
N LEU A 300 5.39 4.54 -4.86
CA LEU A 300 4.30 3.82 -5.49
C LEU A 300 4.37 4.01 -7.01
N ILE A 301 3.91 3.01 -7.76
CA ILE A 301 3.53 3.13 -9.16
C ILE A 301 2.13 2.55 -9.27
N LEU A 302 1.18 3.32 -9.76
CA LEU A 302 -0.22 2.89 -9.88
C LEU A 302 -0.59 2.76 -11.35
N VAL A 303 -1.08 1.57 -11.72
CA VAL A 303 -1.59 1.25 -13.06
C VAL A 303 -3.10 1.06 -12.97
N ASP A 304 -3.82 1.95 -13.65
CA ASP A 304 -5.29 2.02 -13.66
C ASP A 304 -5.74 2.23 -15.13
N PRO A 305 -5.96 1.14 -15.90
CA PRO A 305 -6.40 1.25 -17.29
C PRO A 305 -7.82 1.82 -17.42
N LYS A 306 -8.65 1.70 -16.37
CA LYS A 306 -10.07 2.10 -16.38
C LYS A 306 -10.29 3.54 -15.87
N ARG A 307 -9.28 4.14 -15.23
CA ARG A 307 -9.25 5.47 -14.60
C ARG A 307 -10.26 5.65 -13.45
N VAL A 308 -10.73 4.54 -12.87
CA VAL A 308 -11.76 4.55 -11.82
C VAL A 308 -11.12 4.59 -10.43
N GLU A 309 -10.26 3.63 -10.14
CA GLU A 309 -9.90 3.26 -8.75
C GLU A 309 -8.74 4.06 -8.18
N PHE A 310 -7.73 4.42 -9.00
CA PHE A 310 -6.52 5.10 -8.50
C PHE A 310 -6.47 6.60 -8.79
N SER A 311 -7.43 7.12 -9.57
CA SER A 311 -7.57 8.56 -9.87
C SER A 311 -7.54 9.45 -8.62
N VAL A 312 -8.08 8.97 -7.49
CA VAL A 312 -8.12 9.66 -6.18
C VAL A 312 -6.74 9.90 -5.55
N TYR A 313 -5.70 9.20 -5.98
CA TYR A 313 -4.34 9.34 -5.43
C TYR A 313 -3.47 10.36 -6.19
N ALA A 314 -3.98 11.02 -7.23
CA ALA A 314 -3.19 11.92 -8.08
C ALA A 314 -2.50 13.07 -7.31
N ASP A 315 -3.14 13.63 -6.27
CA ASP A 315 -2.56 14.70 -5.45
C ASP A 315 -1.29 14.26 -4.68
N LEU A 316 -1.12 12.96 -4.45
CA LEU A 316 0.06 12.39 -3.79
C LEU A 316 1.26 12.20 -4.74
N GLU A 317 1.11 12.47 -6.05
CA GLU A 317 2.15 12.29 -7.07
C GLU A 317 3.51 12.86 -6.64
N LYS A 318 3.52 14.12 -6.18
CA LYS A 318 4.74 14.87 -5.80
C LYS A 318 5.53 14.26 -4.63
N TYR A 319 4.90 13.38 -3.85
CA TYR A 319 5.46 12.82 -2.62
C TYR A 319 5.75 11.33 -2.79
N TYR A 320 4.72 10.56 -3.16
CA TYR A 320 4.77 9.11 -3.10
C TYR A 320 5.03 8.41 -4.42
N PHE A 321 4.98 9.06 -5.58
CA PHE A 321 5.03 8.33 -6.85
C PHE A 321 6.44 8.26 -7.43
N ALA A 322 6.76 7.13 -8.08
CA ALA A 322 7.91 7.02 -8.96
C ALA A 322 7.48 7.30 -10.40
N ARG A 323 8.11 8.29 -11.04
CA ARG A 323 7.73 8.80 -12.36
C ARG A 323 8.65 8.25 -13.44
N VAL A 324 8.07 7.74 -14.53
CA VAL A 324 8.85 7.36 -15.72
C VAL A 324 9.33 8.64 -16.43
N PRO A 325 10.62 8.74 -16.83
CA PRO A 325 11.13 9.92 -17.51
C PRO A 325 10.33 10.28 -18.77
N GLY A 326 9.99 11.56 -18.88
CA GLY A 326 9.23 12.13 -20.01
C GLY A 326 7.71 11.95 -19.97
N GLU A 327 7.15 11.19 -19.03
CA GLU A 327 5.68 11.13 -18.86
C GLU A 327 5.16 12.34 -18.08
N GLU A 328 3.94 12.79 -18.37
CA GLU A 328 3.30 13.93 -17.69
C GLU A 328 2.60 13.57 -16.37
N ARG A 329 2.06 12.34 -16.27
CA ARG A 329 1.24 11.85 -15.15
C ARG A 329 1.88 10.60 -14.55
N CYS A 330 1.82 10.41 -13.23
CA CYS A 330 2.36 9.21 -12.58
C CYS A 330 1.38 8.03 -12.46
N ILE A 331 0.07 8.22 -12.66
CA ILE A 331 -0.87 7.11 -12.79
C ILE A 331 -0.87 6.66 -14.27
N VAL A 332 -0.53 5.40 -14.51
CA VAL A 332 -0.37 4.84 -15.85
C VAL A 332 -1.70 4.23 -16.30
N THR A 333 -2.26 4.74 -17.40
CA THR A 333 -3.60 4.34 -17.88
C THR A 333 -3.62 3.83 -19.32
N ASP A 334 -2.45 3.59 -19.91
CA ASP A 334 -2.23 3.30 -21.32
C ASP A 334 -1.36 2.03 -21.40
N PRO A 335 -1.84 0.92 -22.00
CA PRO A 335 -1.12 -0.36 -22.03
C PRO A 335 0.32 -0.26 -22.53
N ALA A 336 0.59 0.55 -23.57
CA ALA A 336 1.94 0.74 -24.09
C ALA A 336 2.85 1.46 -23.07
N LYS A 337 2.28 2.40 -22.32
CA LYS A 337 2.98 3.06 -21.20
C LYS A 337 3.19 2.11 -20.01
N VAL A 338 2.32 1.11 -19.80
CA VAL A 338 2.58 0.10 -18.77
C VAL A 338 3.77 -0.78 -19.16
N VAL A 339 3.85 -1.24 -20.42
CA VAL A 339 5.03 -1.97 -20.92
C VAL A 339 6.31 -1.16 -20.73
N LYS A 340 6.30 0.14 -21.09
CA LYS A 340 7.41 1.07 -20.81
C LYS A 340 7.75 1.13 -19.31
N THR A 341 6.74 1.29 -18.45
CA THR A 341 6.90 1.42 -16.98
C THR A 341 7.49 0.15 -16.35
N LEU A 342 7.01 -1.02 -16.75
CA LEU A 342 7.51 -2.31 -16.26
C LEU A 342 8.95 -2.56 -16.72
N ASN A 343 9.32 -2.15 -17.94
CA ASN A 343 10.71 -2.21 -18.40
C ASN A 343 11.63 -1.23 -17.64
N CYS A 344 11.15 -0.02 -17.31
CA CYS A 344 11.88 0.88 -16.42
C CYS A 344 12.04 0.33 -14.99
N LEU A 345 11.05 -0.41 -14.47
CA LEU A 345 11.18 -1.14 -13.19
C LEU A 345 12.22 -2.26 -13.26
N VAL A 346 12.30 -2.99 -14.39
CA VAL A 346 13.37 -3.98 -14.63
C VAL A 346 14.74 -3.31 -14.66
N GLN A 347 14.87 -2.14 -15.30
CA GLN A 347 16.13 -1.38 -15.32
C GLN A 347 16.54 -0.89 -13.93
N GLU A 348 15.62 -0.29 -13.16
CA GLU A 348 15.85 0.11 -11.77
C GLU A 348 16.22 -1.10 -10.88
N MET A 349 15.60 -2.27 -11.11
CA MET A 349 15.94 -3.50 -10.40
C MET A 349 17.40 -3.93 -10.62
N GLU A 350 17.86 -4.01 -11.87
CA GLU A 350 19.24 -4.41 -12.18
C GLU A 350 20.24 -3.28 -11.78
N ASN A 351 19.88 -2.00 -11.92
CA ASN A 351 20.68 -0.86 -11.43
C ASN A 351 20.94 -0.96 -9.91
N ARG A 352 19.91 -1.30 -9.13
CA ARG A 352 20.06 -1.53 -7.70
C ARG A 352 21.00 -2.70 -7.41
N TYR A 353 20.90 -3.80 -8.15
CA TYR A 353 21.82 -4.94 -8.00
C TYR A 353 23.29 -4.51 -8.19
N THR A 354 23.61 -3.75 -9.24
CA THR A 354 24.97 -3.20 -9.45
C THR A 354 25.46 -2.39 -8.24
N VAL A 355 24.60 -1.56 -7.65
CA VAL A 355 24.94 -0.76 -6.46
C VAL A 355 25.08 -1.61 -5.20
N LEU A 356 24.26 -2.66 -5.01
CA LEU A 356 24.42 -3.61 -3.90
C LEU A 356 25.76 -4.36 -4.00
N GLU A 357 26.14 -4.77 -5.22
CA GLU A 357 27.41 -5.46 -5.49
C GLU A 357 28.62 -4.55 -5.28
N GLU A 358 28.60 -3.30 -5.78
CA GLU A 358 29.64 -2.29 -5.53
C GLU A 358 29.97 -2.16 -4.04
N VAL A 359 28.93 -1.99 -3.20
CA VAL A 359 29.10 -1.75 -1.76
C VAL A 359 29.12 -3.03 -0.92
N LYS A 360 29.12 -4.20 -1.58
CA LYS A 360 29.26 -5.56 -1.03
C LYS A 360 28.18 -5.94 -0.01
N VAL A 361 26.92 -5.66 -0.33
CA VAL A 361 25.73 -6.04 0.46
C VAL A 361 24.78 -6.90 -0.37
N ARG A 362 23.79 -7.55 0.26
CA ARG A 362 22.88 -8.50 -0.44
C ARG A 362 21.41 -8.08 -0.44
N LYS A 363 21.04 -7.02 0.28
CA LYS A 363 19.65 -6.56 0.41
C LYS A 363 19.54 -5.05 0.54
N LEU A 364 18.35 -4.53 0.24
CA LEU A 364 17.96 -3.14 0.43
C LEU A 364 18.08 -2.69 1.90
N GLU A 365 17.75 -3.54 2.88
CA GLU A 365 17.91 -3.21 4.30
C GLU A 365 19.37 -2.96 4.66
N ASP A 366 20.24 -3.91 4.30
CA ASP A 366 21.68 -3.87 4.54
C ASP A 366 22.31 -2.63 3.87
N TYR A 367 21.89 -2.34 2.63
CA TYR A 367 22.27 -1.13 1.90
C TYR A 367 21.84 0.14 2.62
N ASN A 368 20.56 0.27 3.00
CA ASN A 368 20.03 1.48 3.62
C ASN A 368 20.53 1.69 5.07
N GLU A 369 21.03 0.66 5.74
CA GLU A 369 21.77 0.79 6.99
C GLU A 369 23.20 1.28 6.76
N LYS A 370 23.94 0.62 5.85
CA LYS A 370 25.29 1.02 5.45
C LYS A 370 25.32 2.43 4.85
N TRP A 371 24.26 2.81 4.14
CA TRP A 371 24.11 4.14 3.57
C TRP A 371 24.08 5.21 4.66
N ARG A 372 23.28 5.03 5.71
CA ARG A 372 23.19 5.97 6.85
C ARG A 372 24.50 6.09 7.63
N LYS A 373 25.29 5.01 7.71
CA LYS A 373 26.53 4.92 8.49
C LYS A 373 27.78 5.40 7.73
N GLU A 374 27.89 5.08 6.44
CA GLU A 374 29.14 5.14 5.68
C GLU A 374 28.98 5.86 4.33
N LEU A 375 27.97 5.48 3.53
CA LEU A 375 27.92 5.87 2.10
C LEU A 375 27.35 7.27 1.84
N ARG A 376 26.62 7.82 2.82
CA ARG A 376 25.84 9.07 2.71
C ARG A 376 26.64 10.31 2.35
N GLU A 377 27.90 10.39 2.78
CA GLU A 377 28.79 11.53 2.50
C GLU A 377 29.91 11.17 1.49
N VAL A 378 29.81 10.00 0.83
CA VAL A 378 30.72 9.61 -0.26
C VAL A 378 30.36 10.39 -1.51
N LEU A 379 31.33 11.13 -2.04
CA LEU A 379 31.19 11.89 -3.28
C LEU A 379 31.70 11.11 -4.50
N ASP A 380 31.16 11.43 -5.67
CA ASP A 380 31.67 11.00 -6.96
C ASP A 380 32.76 11.96 -7.49
N ALA A 381 33.28 11.69 -8.70
CA ALA A 381 34.32 12.50 -9.33
C ALA A 381 33.87 13.94 -9.68
N ASP A 382 32.56 14.20 -9.75
CA ASP A 382 31.99 15.54 -9.96
C ASP A 382 31.71 16.26 -8.63
N GLY A 383 32.02 15.65 -7.48
CA GLY A 383 31.74 16.18 -6.15
C GLY A 383 30.27 16.07 -5.71
N LYS A 384 29.45 15.25 -6.37
CA LYS A 384 28.04 15.01 -6.01
C LYS A 384 27.95 13.77 -5.11
N LYS A 385 26.88 13.63 -4.31
CA LYS A 385 26.69 12.43 -3.47
C LYS A 385 26.51 11.18 -4.34
N LYS A 386 27.51 10.29 -4.32
CA LYS A 386 27.56 9.09 -5.18
C LYS A 386 26.40 8.13 -4.89
N TYR A 387 26.13 7.89 -3.61
CA TYR A 387 25.10 6.95 -3.17
C TYR A 387 23.90 7.69 -2.59
N LYS A 388 22.69 7.25 -2.95
CA LYS A 388 21.41 7.78 -2.47
C LYS A 388 20.68 6.76 -1.61
N PHE A 389 19.86 7.22 -0.66
CA PHE A 389 18.92 6.34 0.03
C PHE A 389 17.94 5.73 -0.97
N MET A 390 17.65 4.43 -0.84
CA MET A 390 16.79 3.70 -1.77
C MET A 390 15.43 3.41 -1.11
N PRO A 391 14.32 4.04 -1.55
CA PRO A 391 12.99 3.67 -1.06
C PRO A 391 12.59 2.28 -1.56
N TYR A 392 11.72 1.59 -0.82
CA TYR A 392 10.95 0.47 -1.38
C TYR A 392 10.07 0.99 -2.52
N ILE A 393 9.93 0.24 -3.61
CA ILE A 393 8.99 0.56 -4.69
C ILE A 393 7.89 -0.49 -4.71
N VAL A 394 6.63 -0.06 -4.64
CA VAL A 394 5.45 -0.94 -4.77
C VAL A 394 4.69 -0.53 -6.02
N CYS A 395 4.73 -1.38 -7.05
CA CYS A 395 3.91 -1.22 -8.25
C CYS A 395 2.59 -1.98 -8.07
N ILE A 396 1.46 -1.32 -8.32
CA ILE A 396 0.11 -1.85 -8.12
C ILE A 396 -0.64 -1.75 -9.44
N ILE A 397 -1.16 -2.88 -9.92
CA ILE A 397 -1.94 -3.02 -11.14
C ILE A 397 -3.36 -3.41 -10.73
N ASP A 398 -4.35 -2.56 -11.00
CA ASP A 398 -5.75 -2.83 -10.62
C ASP A 398 -6.43 -3.87 -11.52
N GLU A 399 -6.14 -3.89 -12.82
CA GLU A 399 -6.71 -4.87 -13.75
C GLU A 399 -5.64 -5.41 -14.71
N PHE A 400 -5.07 -6.54 -14.33
CA PHE A 400 -4.03 -7.22 -15.10
C PHE A 400 -4.56 -7.95 -16.34
N ALA A 401 -5.82 -8.41 -16.30
CA ALA A 401 -6.46 -9.15 -17.39
C ALA A 401 -6.49 -8.32 -18.70
N ASP A 402 -6.99 -7.08 -18.62
CA ASP A 402 -7.05 -6.14 -19.74
C ASP A 402 -5.68 -5.93 -20.41
N MET A 403 -4.61 -5.86 -19.60
CA MET A 403 -3.23 -5.70 -20.08
C MET A 403 -2.69 -6.94 -20.80
N ILE A 404 -2.95 -8.15 -20.28
CA ILE A 404 -2.52 -9.40 -20.94
C ILE A 404 -3.31 -9.62 -22.24
N MET A 405 -4.60 -9.28 -22.27
CA MET A 405 -5.40 -9.34 -23.49
C MET A 405 -4.94 -8.34 -24.57
N THR A 406 -4.37 -7.20 -24.18
CA THR A 406 -3.94 -6.14 -25.12
C THR A 406 -2.47 -6.26 -25.57
N SER A 407 -1.57 -6.69 -24.67
CA SER A 407 -0.11 -6.64 -24.89
C SER A 407 0.64 -7.93 -24.54
N GLY A 408 -0.05 -8.94 -23.99
CA GLY A 408 0.45 -10.30 -23.80
C GLY A 408 1.89 -10.41 -23.26
N LYS A 409 2.77 -11.00 -24.08
CA LYS A 409 4.16 -11.35 -23.71
C LYS A 409 5.02 -10.13 -23.32
N GLU A 410 4.71 -8.94 -23.82
CA GLU A 410 5.46 -7.70 -23.50
C GLU A 410 5.19 -7.23 -22.06
N VAL A 411 4.03 -7.57 -21.51
CA VAL A 411 3.65 -7.34 -20.11
C VAL A 411 4.12 -8.48 -19.22
N GLU A 412 3.96 -9.73 -19.68
CA GLU A 412 4.35 -10.94 -18.95
C GLU A 412 5.85 -10.98 -18.64
N THR A 413 6.71 -10.73 -19.63
CA THR A 413 8.16 -10.93 -19.51
C THR A 413 8.81 -10.04 -18.43
N PRO A 414 8.51 -8.72 -18.35
CA PRO A 414 8.96 -7.89 -17.24
C PRO A 414 8.43 -8.35 -15.88
N ILE A 415 7.15 -8.74 -15.78
CA ILE A 415 6.54 -9.17 -14.51
C ILE A 415 7.19 -10.44 -13.98
N VAL A 416 7.46 -11.43 -14.84
CA VAL A 416 8.19 -12.65 -14.46
C VAL A 416 9.60 -12.31 -13.97
N ARG A 417 10.32 -11.43 -14.67
CA ARG A 417 11.69 -11.02 -14.29
C ARG A 417 11.72 -10.28 -12.95
N ILE A 418 10.75 -9.38 -12.71
CA ILE A 418 10.58 -8.69 -11.42
C ILE A 418 10.24 -9.73 -10.34
N ALA A 419 9.23 -10.57 -10.54
CA ALA A 419 8.78 -11.56 -9.54
C ALA A 419 9.88 -12.56 -9.11
N GLN A 420 10.82 -12.87 -10.00
CA GLN A 420 11.96 -13.76 -9.70
C GLN A 420 13.10 -13.07 -8.92
N LYS A 421 13.39 -11.79 -9.19
CA LYS A 421 14.61 -11.11 -8.71
C LYS A 421 14.39 -9.93 -7.75
N ALA A 422 13.24 -9.26 -7.82
CA ALA A 422 13.07 -7.91 -7.28
C ALA A 422 13.05 -7.80 -5.74
N ARG A 423 12.77 -8.92 -5.05
CA ARG A 423 12.69 -8.99 -3.58
C ARG A 423 13.89 -8.37 -2.85
N ALA A 424 15.12 -8.69 -3.28
CA ALA A 424 16.32 -8.27 -2.55
C ALA A 424 16.60 -6.76 -2.67
N VAL A 425 16.17 -6.15 -3.78
CA VAL A 425 16.31 -4.70 -4.04
C VAL A 425 15.08 -3.90 -3.59
N GLY A 426 14.12 -4.55 -2.91
CA GLY A 426 12.92 -3.95 -2.33
C GLY A 426 11.95 -3.37 -3.36
N ILE A 427 11.84 -4.01 -4.53
CA ILE A 427 10.82 -3.71 -5.54
C ILE A 427 9.76 -4.81 -5.49
N HIS A 428 8.50 -4.41 -5.37
CA HIS A 428 7.36 -5.27 -5.09
C HIS A 428 6.26 -5.06 -6.14
N LEU A 429 5.49 -6.13 -6.40
CA LEU A 429 4.33 -6.09 -7.28
C LEU A 429 3.07 -6.46 -6.51
N ILE A 430 1.99 -5.74 -6.76
CA ILE A 430 0.62 -6.13 -6.41
C ILE A 430 -0.15 -6.15 -7.73
N VAL A 431 -0.67 -7.32 -8.08
CA VAL A 431 -1.35 -7.58 -9.35
C VAL A 431 -2.77 -8.02 -9.03
N ALA A 432 -3.78 -7.46 -9.69
CA ALA A 432 -5.19 -7.70 -9.41
C ALA A 432 -6.02 -7.94 -10.68
#